data_AF-M4CB72-F1
#
_entry.id   AF-M4CB72-F1
#
_cell.length_a   1.000
_cell.length_b   1.000
_cell.length_c   1.000
_cell.angle_alpha   90.00
_cell.angle_beta   90.00
_cell.angle_gamma   90.00
#
_symmetry.space_group_name_H-M   'P 1'
#
loop_
_entity.id
_entity.type
_entity.pdbx_description
1 polymer ?
#
loop_
_entity_poly.entity_id
_entity_poly.type
_entity_poly.pdbx_seq_one_letter_code
_entity_poly.pdbx_strand_id
1 'polypeptide(L)' 'MRRCSFEEIVDVCMRCPGVRLDPEISMSDWSAEDLSHEQIRQASLDVYVCFQLGVCHRIWEG' A
#
# COMPACT_ATOMS: atom_id res chain seq x y z
N MET A 1 -13.29 5.03 -9.78
CA MET A 1 -12.69 4.57 -8.49
C MET A 1 -13.28 5.22 -7.23
N ARG A 2 -14.36 6.02 -7.28
CA ARG A 2 -14.94 6.57 -6.05
C ARG A 2 -15.63 5.46 -5.26
N ARG A 3 -15.07 5.09 -4.08
CA ARG A 3 -15.51 4.05 -3.11
C ARG A 3 -14.78 2.69 -3.14
N CYS A 4 -13.68 2.55 -3.87
CA CYS A 4 -12.83 1.36 -3.74
C CYS A 4 -11.87 1.50 -2.55
N SER A 5 -11.61 0.41 -1.83
CA SER A 5 -10.50 0.35 -0.87
C SER A 5 -9.15 0.46 -1.59
N PHE A 6 -8.09 0.73 -0.83
CA PHE A 6 -6.74 0.76 -1.41
C PHE A 6 -6.40 -0.59 -2.05
N GLU A 7 -6.66 -1.68 -1.37
CA GLU A 7 -6.42 -3.05 -1.83
C GLU A 7 -7.20 -3.37 -3.11
N GLU A 8 -8.47 -2.94 -3.20
CA GLU A 8 -9.28 -3.10 -4.41
C GLU A 8 -8.69 -2.33 -5.60
N ILE A 9 -8.17 -1.13 -5.38
CA ILE A 9 -7.51 -0.34 -6.44
C ILE A 9 -6.24 -1.05 -6.90
N VAL A 10 -5.44 -1.57 -5.97
CA VAL A 10 -4.19 -2.28 -6.27
C VAL A 10 -4.46 -3.56 -7.06
N ASP A 11 -5.44 -4.36 -6.64
CA ASP A 11 -5.78 -5.60 -7.32
C ASP A 11 -6.24 -5.33 -8.78
N VAL A 12 -7.12 -4.36 -8.97
CA VAL A 12 -7.63 -4.00 -10.30
C VAL A 12 -6.55 -3.42 -11.20
N CYS A 13 -5.73 -2.49 -10.70
CA CYS A 13 -4.75 -1.79 -11.53
C CYS A 13 -3.49 -2.61 -11.77
N MET A 14 -2.99 -3.31 -10.75
CA MET A 14 -1.70 -4.01 -10.81
C MET A 14 -1.83 -5.52 -11.02
N ARG A 15 -3.05 -6.08 -11.00
CA ARG A 15 -3.32 -7.54 -11.08
C ARG A 15 -2.49 -8.34 -10.07
N CYS A 16 -2.27 -7.73 -8.90
CA CYS A 16 -1.47 -8.30 -7.82
C CYS A 16 -2.39 -8.61 -6.63
N PRO A 17 -3.13 -9.73 -6.69
CA PRO A 17 -3.98 -10.12 -5.57
C PRO A 17 -3.11 -10.42 -4.36
N GLY A 18 -3.40 -9.77 -3.22
CA GLY A 18 -2.74 -10.05 -1.95
C GLY A 18 -1.91 -8.91 -1.35
N VAL A 19 -1.88 -7.72 -1.96
CA VAL A 19 -1.47 -6.52 -1.21
C VAL A 19 -2.56 -6.22 -0.21
N ARG A 20 -2.37 -6.68 1.03
CA ARG A 20 -3.22 -6.38 2.17
C ARG A 20 -2.34 -5.81 3.26
N LEU A 21 -2.71 -4.63 3.74
CA LEU A 21 -2.11 -4.07 4.94
C LEU A 21 -2.43 -4.99 6.11
N ASP A 22 -1.41 -5.36 6.87
CA ASP A 22 -1.61 -6.15 8.08
C ASP A 22 -2.07 -5.20 9.19
N PRO A 23 -3.30 -5.32 9.72
CA PRO A 23 -3.79 -4.40 10.74
C PRO A 23 -2.92 -4.35 12.00
N GLU A 24 -2.26 -5.46 12.36
CA GLU A 24 -1.37 -5.51 13.51
C GLU A 24 -0.12 -4.64 13.30
N ILE A 25 0.38 -4.62 12.07
CA ILE A 25 1.52 -3.77 11.68
C ILE A 25 1.08 -2.32 11.44
N SER A 26 -0.04 -2.10 10.75
CA SER A 26 -0.58 -0.76 10.47
C SER A 26 -0.90 0.02 11.74
N MET A 27 -1.35 -0.67 12.80
CA MET A 27 -1.67 -0.05 14.09
C MET A 27 -0.56 -0.23 15.14
N SER A 28 0.61 -0.73 14.75
CA SER A 28 1.77 -0.85 15.63
C SER A 28 2.38 0.53 15.96
N ASP A 29 3.36 0.56 16.86
CA ASP A 29 4.08 1.78 17.20
C ASP A 29 5.08 2.18 16.10
N TRP A 30 4.67 3.14 15.27
CA TRP A 30 5.50 3.73 14.21
C TRP A 30 6.42 4.86 14.71
N SER A 31 6.35 5.21 16.00
CA SER A 31 7.24 6.18 16.63
C SER A 31 8.46 5.55 17.30
N ALA A 32 8.55 4.21 17.26
CA ALA A 32 9.69 3.47 17.78
C ALA A 32 11.02 3.90 17.14
N GLU A 33 12.09 3.89 17.93
CA GLU A 33 13.45 4.23 17.48
C GLU A 33 13.93 3.26 16.39
N ASP A 34 13.67 1.96 16.58
CA ASP A 34 13.92 0.90 15.62
C ASP A 34 12.60 0.28 15.16
N LEU A 35 12.37 0.29 13.85
CA LEU A 35 11.22 -0.36 13.24
C LEU A 35 11.47 -1.86 13.06
N SER A 36 10.42 -2.65 13.23
CA SER A 36 10.46 -4.07 12.90
C SER A 36 10.64 -4.28 11.40
N HIS A 37 11.14 -5.45 11.01
CA HIS A 37 11.26 -5.82 9.59
C HIS A 37 9.90 -5.81 8.89
N GLU A 38 8.83 -6.11 9.61
CA GLU A 38 7.46 -6.11 9.09
C GLU A 38 6.94 -4.69 8.85
N GLN A 39 7.21 -3.76 9.77
CA GLN A 39 6.93 -2.33 9.59
C GLN A 39 7.69 -1.78 8.37
N ILE A 40 9.00 -2.05 8.27
CA ILE A 40 9.82 -1.61 7.14
C ILE A 40 9.27 -2.17 5.82
N ARG A 41 8.94 -3.46 5.80
CA ARG A 41 8.37 -4.12 4.61
C ARG A 41 7.04 -3.49 4.21
N GLN A 42 6.15 -3.21 5.17
CA GLN A 42 4.86 -2.62 4.89
C GLN A 42 5.00 -1.20 4.32
N ALA A 43 5.78 -0.33 4.97
CA ALA A 43 6.02 1.02 4.48
C ALA A 43 6.66 1.04 3.09
N SER A 44 7.59 0.09 2.82
CA SER A 44 8.23 -0.04 1.51
C SER A 44 7.24 -0.45 0.42
N LEU A 45 6.32 -1.38 0.73
CA LEU A 45 5.28 -1.82 -0.19
C LEU A 45 4.29 -0.69 -0.48
N ASP A 46 3.87 0.07 0.55
CA ASP A 46 2.95 1.19 0.39
C ASP A 46 3.49 2.23 -0.59
N VAL A 47 4.75 2.64 -0.44
CA VAL A 47 5.41 3.61 -1.32
C VAL A 47 5.54 3.07 -2.74
N TYR A 48 5.98 1.81 -2.90
CA TYR A 48 6.11 1.18 -4.21
C TYR A 48 4.78 1.13 -4.97
N VAL A 49 3.72 0.71 -4.29
CA VAL A 49 2.38 0.59 -4.85
C VAL A 49 1.83 1.97 -5.22
N CYS A 50 1.96 2.95 -4.33
CA CYS A 50 1.54 4.33 -4.62
C CYS A 50 2.25 4.90 -5.86
N PHE A 51 3.56 4.63 -6.01
CA PHE A 51 4.32 5.03 -7.19
C PHE A 51 3.78 4.36 -8.47
N GLN A 52 3.57 3.05 -8.46
CA GLN A 52 3.03 2.32 -9.61
C GLN A 52 1.65 2.85 -10.00
N LEU A 53 0.76 3.04 -9.03
CA LEU A 53 -0.59 3.56 -9.26
C LEU A 53 -0.56 5.00 -9.81
N GLY A 54 0.21 5.89 -9.19
CA GLY A 54 0.23 7.31 -9.55
C GLY A 54 0.98 7.62 -10.85
N VAL A 55 2.09 6.93 -11.11
CA VAL A 55 2.99 7.22 -12.25
C VAL A 55 2.73 6.29 -13.42
N CYS A 56 2.67 4.97 -13.16
CA CYS A 56 2.54 3.99 -14.23
C CYS A 56 1.09 3.85 -14.71
N HIS A 57 0.14 3.82 -13.77
CA HIS A 57 -1.29 3.66 -14.09
C HIS A 57 -2.06 4.98 -14.17
N ARG A 58 -1.46 6.10 -13.72
CA ARG A 58 -2.05 7.45 -13.76
C ARG A 58 -3.49 7.50 -13.27
N ILE A 59 -3.76 6.82 -12.15
CA ILE A 59 -5.13 6.64 -11.65
C ILE A 59 -5.87 7.95 -11.31
N TRP A 60 -5.17 9.08 -11.30
CA TRP A 60 -5.70 10.43 -11.09
C TRP A 60 -6.23 11.10 -12.37
N GLU A 61 -5.92 10.57 -13.56
CA GLU A 61 -6.42 11.09 -14.86
C GLU A 61 -7.82 10.55 -15.22
N GLY A 62 -8.36 9.61 -14.42
CA GLY A 62 -9.63 8.91 -14.69
C GLY A 62 -10.85 9.38 -13.90
#